data_AF-A0A1M5RLL8-F1
#
_entry.id   AF-A0A1M5RLL8-F1
#
_cell.length_a   1.000
_cell.length_b   1.000
_cell.length_c   1.000
_cell.angle_alpha   90.00
_cell.angle_beta   90.00
_cell.angle_gamma   90.00
#
_symmetry.space_group_name_H-M   'P 1'
#
loop_
_entity.id
_entity.type
_entity.pdbx_description
1 polymer ?
#
loop_
_entity_poly.entity_id
_entity_poly.type
_entity_poly.pdbx_seq_one_letter_code
_entity_poly.pdbx_strand_id
1 'polypeptide(L)'
;MRYDDPGSADSAIMENITPPGTPAKRSLAVLDNSPPTPPSTQAAPPRISGKVKAAIDAMVSGDCKNITAAAEMVGVARESLSRALNKPHIAEFMRQKVIRSLAMASARAGAVKQELLDTDNAMVRDRTSSFVLALSGIQPATSPSVNVNIEVKAGYVIDLSDEPRPAAATRIVSPVQPTIEHEATEAEQDSQRGPGSSFRRCTRAGAGRCLIQAADAHSRRWTQSQAPGPPHWVRQLCEQRRPEFALRPSAFFTERSVFA
;
A
#
# COMPACT_ATOMS: atom_id res chain seq x y z
N MET A 1 -13.98 -34.15 -23.68
CA MET A 1 -14.35 -33.35 -24.86
C MET A 1 -13.14 -32.55 -25.27
N ARG A 2 -12.47 -32.97 -26.35
CA ARG A 2 -11.38 -32.26 -27.01
C ARG A 2 -12.02 -31.51 -28.18
N TYR A 3 -11.76 -30.21 -28.29
CA TYR A 3 -12.10 -29.47 -29.49
C TYR A 3 -10.84 -29.41 -30.35
N ASP A 4 -10.84 -30.22 -31.40
CA ASP A 4 -9.99 -30.06 -32.57
C ASP A 4 -10.51 -28.83 -33.34
N ASP A 5 -9.64 -27.85 -33.57
CA ASP A 5 -9.94 -26.67 -34.39
C ASP A 5 -9.20 -26.82 -35.73
N PRO A 6 -9.89 -27.25 -36.81
CA PRO A 6 -9.29 -27.36 -38.13
C PRO A 6 -9.45 -26.04 -38.88
N GLY A 7 -8.30 -25.43 -39.22
CA GLY A 7 -8.05 -24.76 -40.49
C GLY A 7 -9.01 -23.66 -40.96
N SER A 8 -8.54 -22.41 -40.92
CA SER A 8 -8.97 -21.41 -41.90
C SER A 8 -7.73 -20.84 -42.59
N ALA A 9 -7.43 -21.42 -43.75
CA ALA A 9 -6.54 -20.85 -44.74
C ALA A 9 -7.37 -19.88 -45.59
N ASP A 10 -7.22 -18.58 -45.35
CA ASP A 10 -7.64 -17.54 -46.30
C ASP A 10 -6.42 -16.69 -46.65
N SER A 11 -5.74 -17.15 -47.70
CA SER A 11 -4.83 -16.39 -48.51
C SER A 11 -5.63 -15.57 -49.52
N ALA A 12 -5.72 -14.25 -49.35
CA ALA A 12 -6.15 -13.37 -50.42
C ALA A 12 -5.70 -11.91 -50.20
N ILE A 13 -4.96 -11.41 -51.18
CA ILE A 13 -4.91 -10.01 -51.63
C ILE A 13 -3.92 -9.10 -50.87
N MET A 14 -2.66 -9.24 -51.28
CA MET A 14 -1.75 -8.10 -51.42
C MET A 14 -2.32 -7.14 -52.47
N GLU A 15 -2.87 -6.02 -52.04
CA GLU A 15 -2.95 -4.81 -52.86
C GLU A 15 -1.90 -3.82 -52.36
N ASN A 16 -0.86 -3.66 -53.18
CA ASN A 16 0.21 -2.69 -53.03
C ASN A 16 -0.34 -1.30 -53.38
N ILE A 17 -1.09 -0.70 -52.46
CA ILE A 17 -1.48 0.71 -52.54
C ILE A 17 -0.24 1.52 -52.17
N THR A 18 0.52 1.95 -53.18
CA THR A 18 1.61 2.92 -53.02
C THR A 18 0.97 4.31 -52.93
N PRO A 19 0.97 5.01 -51.77
CA PRO A 19 0.42 6.35 -51.68
C PRO A 19 1.31 7.35 -52.45
N PRO A 20 0.74 8.19 -53.34
CA PRO A 20 1.47 9.26 -54.01
C PRO A 20 1.67 10.41 -53.03
N GLY A 21 2.88 10.54 -52.51
CA GLY A 21 3.23 11.66 -51.63
C GLY A 21 4.40 11.34 -50.73
N THR A 22 5.58 11.18 -51.30
CA THR A 22 6.82 11.14 -50.53
C THR A 22 7.02 12.50 -49.86
N PRO A 23 6.91 12.61 -48.52
CA PRO A 23 7.18 13.86 -47.83
C PRO A 23 8.66 14.24 -48.04
N ALA A 24 8.90 15.54 -48.22
CA ALA A 24 10.21 16.10 -48.50
C ALA A 24 11.30 15.56 -47.56
N LYS A 25 12.49 15.29 -48.10
CA LYS A 25 13.68 14.68 -47.44
C LYS A 25 14.16 15.33 -46.14
N ARG A 26 13.53 16.41 -45.67
CA ARG A 26 13.81 17.06 -44.39
C ARG A 26 13.07 16.44 -43.20
N SER A 27 12.02 15.63 -43.41
CA SER A 27 11.33 14.92 -42.32
C SER A 27 11.97 13.58 -41.92
N LEU A 28 12.90 13.04 -42.71
CA LEU A 28 13.62 11.81 -42.37
C LEU A 28 14.76 12.03 -41.35
N ALA A 29 15.19 13.26 -41.11
CA ALA A 29 16.20 13.57 -40.10
C ALA A 29 15.67 13.48 -38.65
N VAL A 30 14.35 13.40 -38.43
CA VAL A 30 13.73 13.21 -37.11
C VAL A 30 13.67 11.72 -36.71
N LEU A 31 13.73 10.80 -37.68
CA LEU A 31 13.72 9.36 -37.42
C LEU A 31 15.13 8.78 -37.15
N ASP A 32 16.17 9.58 -37.31
CA ASP A 32 17.54 9.23 -36.92
C ASP A 32 17.88 9.73 -35.49
N ASN A 33 16.85 9.82 -34.65
CA ASN A 33 17.05 9.71 -33.21
C ASN A 33 17.46 8.26 -32.95
N SER A 34 18.78 8.00 -32.98
CA SER A 34 19.34 6.76 -32.45
C SER A 34 18.61 6.44 -31.15
N PRO A 35 18.03 5.23 -30.98
CA PRO A 35 17.29 4.88 -29.78
C PRO A 35 18.17 5.27 -28.60
N PRO A 36 17.66 6.06 -27.63
CA PRO A 36 18.47 6.61 -26.56
C PRO A 36 19.27 5.45 -25.99
N THR A 37 20.59 5.52 -26.19
CA THR A 37 21.52 4.49 -25.74
C THR A 37 21.12 4.19 -24.30
N PRO A 38 20.64 2.96 -23.99
CA PRO A 38 20.04 2.68 -22.71
C PRO A 38 21.05 3.14 -21.66
N PRO A 39 20.67 4.03 -20.73
CA PRO A 39 21.61 4.75 -19.90
C PRO A 39 22.57 3.74 -19.28
N SER A 40 23.82 3.90 -19.74
CA SER A 40 25.01 3.19 -19.34
C SER A 40 24.92 2.73 -17.88
N THR A 41 25.04 1.42 -17.70
CA THR A 41 25.56 0.78 -16.49
C THR A 41 25.04 1.41 -15.20
N GLN A 42 23.79 1.12 -14.83
CA GLN A 42 23.35 1.35 -13.46
C GLN A 42 24.30 0.58 -12.55
N ALA A 43 25.27 1.29 -11.98
CA ALA A 43 26.22 0.72 -11.03
C ALA A 43 25.40 0.00 -9.97
N ALA A 44 25.75 -1.28 -9.73
CA ALA A 44 24.97 -2.13 -8.85
C ALA A 44 24.63 -1.38 -7.56
N PRO A 45 23.35 -1.35 -7.14
CA PRO A 45 22.92 -0.48 -6.05
C PRO A 45 23.77 -0.78 -4.82
N PRO A 46 24.24 0.27 -4.11
CA PRO A 46 25.12 0.08 -2.98
C PRO A 46 24.46 -0.79 -1.91
N ARG A 47 25.25 -1.70 -1.32
CA ARG A 47 24.75 -2.61 -0.30
C ARG A 47 24.29 -1.82 0.92
N ILE A 48 23.06 -2.08 1.37
CA ILE A 48 22.50 -1.48 2.59
C ILE A 48 23.08 -2.21 3.81
N SER A 49 23.57 -1.43 4.79
CA SER A 49 24.10 -1.99 6.03
C SER A 49 23.04 -2.76 6.84
N GLY A 50 23.45 -3.81 7.54
CA GLY A 50 22.53 -4.66 8.32
C GLY A 50 21.76 -3.91 9.41
N LYS A 51 22.41 -2.96 10.09
CA LYS A 51 21.78 -2.12 11.13
C LYS A 51 20.68 -1.23 10.54
N VAL A 52 20.91 -0.61 9.39
CA VAL A 52 19.89 0.21 8.72
C VAL A 52 18.69 -0.66 8.29
N LYS A 53 18.94 -1.88 7.81
CA LYS A 53 17.85 -2.83 7.51
C LYS A 53 17.04 -3.14 8.78
N ALA A 54 17.69 -3.52 9.87
CA ALA A 54 17.00 -3.82 11.14
C ALA A 54 16.17 -2.63 11.66
N ALA A 55 16.67 -1.40 11.53
CA ALA A 55 15.93 -0.20 11.93
C ALA A 55 14.69 0.04 11.04
N ILE A 56 14.82 -0.12 9.73
CA ILE A 56 13.68 -0.03 8.78
C ILE A 56 12.66 -1.12 9.09
N ASP A 57 13.12 -2.32 9.41
CA ASP A 57 12.26 -3.46 9.73
C ASP A 57 11.38 -3.17 10.95
N ALA A 58 11.98 -2.61 12.01
CA ALA A 58 11.26 -2.19 13.21
C ALA A 58 10.30 -1.01 13.00
N MET A 59 10.59 -0.12 12.04
CA MET A 59 9.68 0.96 11.66
C MET A 59 8.49 0.44 10.86
N VAL A 60 8.71 -0.51 9.93
CA VAL A 60 7.65 -1.08 9.08
C VAL A 60 6.77 -2.08 9.85
N SER A 61 7.31 -2.79 10.83
CA SER A 61 6.54 -3.64 11.74
C SER A 61 5.64 -2.82 12.68
N GLY A 62 6.00 -1.57 12.96
CA GLY A 62 5.31 -0.69 13.90
C GLY A 62 5.83 -0.79 15.34
N ASP A 63 6.93 -1.49 15.59
CA ASP A 63 7.56 -1.59 16.92
C ASP A 63 8.07 -0.21 17.39
N CYS A 64 8.42 0.67 16.44
CA CYS A 64 8.87 2.03 16.71
C CYS A 64 8.08 3.05 15.88
N LYS A 65 7.48 4.03 16.58
CA LYS A 65 6.80 5.17 15.95
C LYS A 65 7.77 6.25 15.46
N ASN A 66 8.90 6.39 16.14
CA ASN A 66 9.85 7.49 15.95
C ASN A 66 11.23 6.96 15.52
N ILE A 67 11.95 7.77 14.72
CA ILE A 67 13.34 7.46 14.27
C ILE A 67 14.29 7.34 15.46
N THR A 68 14.08 8.11 16.53
CA THR A 68 14.90 8.04 17.76
C THR A 68 14.80 6.67 18.43
N ALA A 69 13.58 6.16 18.62
CA ALA A 69 13.34 4.85 19.23
C ALA A 69 13.93 3.71 18.38
N ALA A 70 13.79 3.79 17.05
CA ALA A 70 14.38 2.80 16.15
C ALA A 70 15.92 2.83 16.19
N ALA A 71 16.51 4.03 16.30
CA ALA A 71 17.96 4.20 16.41
C ALA A 71 18.50 3.65 17.74
N GLU A 72 17.82 3.92 18.86
CA GLU A 72 18.15 3.40 20.19
C GLU A 72 18.09 1.87 20.23
N MET A 73 17.04 1.27 19.67
CA MET A 73 16.87 -0.19 19.64
C MET A 73 17.97 -0.92 18.86
N VAL A 74 18.48 -0.32 17.78
CA VAL A 74 19.55 -0.91 16.95
C VAL A 74 20.94 -0.46 17.40
N GLY A 75 21.03 0.48 18.35
CA GLY A 75 22.29 1.04 18.84
C GLY A 75 23.04 1.86 17.77
N VAL A 76 22.33 2.75 17.09
CA VAL A 76 22.88 3.70 16.10
C VAL A 76 22.54 5.13 16.53
N ALA A 77 23.41 6.09 16.22
CA ALA A 77 23.10 7.50 16.44
C ALA A 77 21.93 7.95 15.53
N ARG A 78 21.04 8.77 16.08
CA ARG A 78 19.84 9.29 15.38
C ARG A 78 20.20 9.99 14.06
N GLU A 79 21.25 10.80 14.08
CA GLU A 79 21.71 11.62 12.95
C GLU A 79 22.22 10.72 11.83
N SER A 80 22.89 9.62 12.17
CA SER A 80 23.41 8.64 11.21
C SER A 80 22.27 7.92 10.50
N LEU A 81 21.24 7.49 11.25
CA LEU A 81 20.07 6.83 10.68
C LEU A 81 19.28 7.79 9.78
N SER A 82 19.07 9.04 10.21
CA SER A 82 18.37 10.06 9.41
C SER A 82 19.08 10.34 8.07
N ARG A 83 20.41 10.49 8.08
CA ARG A 83 21.20 10.66 6.84
C ARG A 83 21.15 9.41 5.93
N ALA A 84 21.07 8.22 6.50
CA ALA A 84 20.94 6.98 5.74
C ALA A 84 19.57 6.89 5.05
N LEU A 85 18.48 7.21 5.75
CA LEU A 85 17.12 7.16 5.21
C LEU A 85 16.89 8.12 4.03
N ASN A 86 17.60 9.25 3.99
CA ASN A 86 17.51 10.21 2.89
C ASN A 86 18.17 9.72 1.58
N LYS A 87 18.90 8.60 1.59
CA LYS A 87 19.54 8.07 0.38
C LYS A 87 18.50 7.38 -0.52
N PRO A 88 18.50 7.62 -1.84
CA PRO A 88 17.44 7.14 -2.74
C PRO A 88 17.31 5.61 -2.76
N HIS A 89 18.43 4.88 -2.77
CA HIS A 89 18.41 3.40 -2.77
C HIS A 89 17.82 2.81 -1.47
N ILE A 90 17.94 3.50 -0.34
CA ILE A 90 17.31 3.08 0.93
C ILE A 90 15.81 3.40 0.92
N ALA A 91 15.42 4.54 0.37
CA ALA A 91 14.02 4.90 0.22
C ALA A 91 13.27 3.90 -0.67
N GLU A 92 13.88 3.45 -1.76
CA GLU A 92 13.32 2.38 -2.61
C GLU A 92 13.17 1.06 -1.85
N PHE A 93 14.19 0.64 -1.11
CA PHE A 93 14.12 -0.57 -0.28
C PHE A 93 13.00 -0.48 0.76
N MET A 94 12.83 0.68 1.41
CA MET A 94 11.75 0.90 2.36
C MET A 94 10.37 0.79 1.69
N ARG A 95 10.18 1.40 0.51
CA ARG A 95 8.94 1.26 -0.27
C ARG A 95 8.64 -0.20 -0.62
N GLN A 96 9.63 -0.93 -1.13
CA GLN A 96 9.48 -2.36 -1.45
C GLN A 96 9.05 -3.17 -0.22
N LYS A 97 9.63 -2.86 0.96
CA LYS A 97 9.27 -3.55 2.20
C LYS A 97 7.84 -3.24 2.66
N VAL A 98 7.41 -1.98 2.55
CA VAL A 98 6.03 -1.57 2.85
C VAL A 98 5.05 -2.27 1.91
N ILE A 99 5.32 -2.29 0.59
CA ILE A 99 4.48 -2.99 -0.40
C ILE A 99 4.36 -4.47 -0.06
N ARG A 100 5.47 -5.13 0.31
CA ARG A 100 5.44 -6.55 0.71
C ARG A 100 4.61 -6.78 1.97
N SER A 101 4.77 -5.93 2.99
CA SER A 101 3.99 -6.01 4.23
C SER A 101 2.50 -5.82 3.96
N LEU A 102 2.17 -4.81 3.15
CA LEU A 102 0.80 -4.52 2.73
C LEU A 102 0.22 -5.70 1.94
N ALA A 103 0.95 -6.30 1.00
CA ALA A 103 0.48 -7.45 0.24
C ALA A 103 0.14 -8.64 1.15
N MET A 104 0.98 -8.93 2.15
CA MET A 104 0.70 -9.99 3.14
C MET A 104 -0.51 -9.65 4.02
N ALA A 105 -0.65 -8.40 4.45
CA ALA A 105 -1.80 -7.94 5.24
C ALA A 105 -3.10 -8.01 4.41
N SER A 106 -3.07 -7.55 3.16
CA SER A 106 -4.18 -7.63 2.22
C SER A 106 -4.59 -9.06 1.94
N ALA A 107 -3.64 -10.00 1.80
CA ALA A 107 -3.96 -11.42 1.63
C ALA A 107 -4.73 -11.99 2.84
N ARG A 108 -4.30 -11.65 4.07
CA ARG A 108 -5.02 -12.05 5.29
C ARG A 108 -6.39 -11.40 5.42
N ALA A 109 -6.48 -10.11 5.11
CA ALA A 109 -7.76 -9.40 5.08
C ALA A 109 -8.72 -9.98 4.04
N GLY A 110 -8.20 -10.43 2.89
CA GLY A 110 -8.94 -11.15 1.86
C GLY A 110 -9.50 -12.47 2.37
N ALA A 111 -8.72 -13.26 3.11
CA ALA A 111 -9.20 -14.50 3.72
C ALA A 111 -10.36 -14.25 4.71
N VAL A 112 -10.24 -13.25 5.57
CA VAL A 112 -11.33 -12.85 6.49
C VAL A 112 -12.54 -12.35 5.70
N LYS A 113 -12.34 -11.57 4.64
CA LYS A 113 -13.43 -11.12 3.77
C LYS A 113 -14.14 -12.29 3.08
N GLN A 114 -13.45 -13.37 2.76
CA GLN A 114 -14.08 -14.57 2.22
C GLN A 114 -15.01 -15.22 3.27
N GLU A 115 -14.57 -15.36 4.52
CA GLU A 115 -15.41 -15.88 5.61
C GLU A 115 -16.65 -15.00 5.88
N LEU A 116 -16.51 -13.67 5.72
CA LEU A 116 -17.63 -12.73 5.89
C LEU A 116 -18.70 -12.84 4.81
N LEU A 117 -18.41 -13.44 3.65
CA LEU A 117 -19.43 -13.72 2.62
C LEU A 117 -20.41 -14.81 3.09
N ASP A 118 -19.93 -15.77 3.87
CA ASP A 118 -20.73 -16.91 4.33
C ASP A 118 -21.47 -16.61 5.65
N THR A 119 -21.32 -15.40 6.21
CA THR A 119 -21.94 -15.00 7.48
C THR A 119 -23.44 -14.77 7.32
N ASP A 120 -24.26 -15.16 8.32
CA ASP A 120 -25.73 -15.02 8.32
C ASP A 120 -26.25 -13.57 8.41
N ASN A 121 -25.40 -12.64 8.82
CA ASN A 121 -25.74 -11.23 8.86
C ASN A 121 -25.82 -10.65 7.44
N ALA A 122 -27.04 -10.39 6.98
CA ALA A 122 -27.33 -9.87 5.64
C ALA A 122 -26.55 -8.58 5.29
N MET A 123 -26.35 -7.67 6.25
CA MET A 123 -25.64 -6.41 6.00
C MET A 123 -24.14 -6.62 5.79
N VAL A 124 -23.53 -7.54 6.55
CA VAL A 124 -22.11 -7.87 6.42
C VAL A 124 -21.86 -8.62 5.11
N ARG A 125 -22.75 -9.52 4.75
CA ARG A 125 -22.73 -10.27 3.49
C ARG A 125 -22.83 -9.33 2.29
N ASP A 126 -23.80 -8.42 2.31
CA ASP A 126 -24.01 -7.43 1.24
C ASP A 126 -22.76 -6.56 1.03
N ARG A 127 -22.28 -5.87 2.08
CA ARG A 127 -21.07 -5.03 2.02
C ARG A 127 -19.82 -5.78 1.55
N THR A 128 -19.71 -7.05 1.92
CA THR A 128 -18.57 -7.88 1.53
C THR A 128 -18.69 -8.33 0.07
N SER A 129 -19.89 -8.68 -0.38
CA SER A 129 -20.15 -9.03 -1.77
C SER A 129 -19.92 -7.85 -2.71
N SER A 130 -20.36 -6.63 -2.33
CA SER A 130 -20.07 -5.40 -3.08
C SER A 130 -18.56 -5.16 -3.20
N PHE A 131 -17.80 -5.39 -2.12
CA PHE A 131 -16.34 -5.25 -2.12
C PHE A 131 -15.64 -6.26 -3.04
N VAL A 132 -16.15 -7.48 -3.18
CA VAL A 132 -15.58 -8.48 -4.09
C VAL A 132 -15.89 -8.16 -5.56
N LEU A 133 -17.12 -7.75 -5.86
CA LEU A 133 -17.50 -7.29 -7.21
C LEU A 133 -16.72 -6.04 -7.63
N ALA A 134 -16.50 -5.13 -6.68
CA ALA A 134 -15.63 -3.98 -6.81
C ALA A 134 -14.21 -4.34 -7.28
N LEU A 135 -13.61 -5.39 -6.70
CA LEU A 135 -12.27 -5.87 -7.08
C LEU A 135 -12.24 -6.49 -8.48
N SER A 136 -13.35 -7.05 -8.98
CA SER A 136 -13.48 -7.52 -10.36
C SER A 136 -13.81 -6.39 -11.35
N GLY A 137 -13.81 -5.14 -10.91
CA GLY A 137 -14.16 -3.98 -11.75
C GLY A 137 -15.66 -3.78 -11.95
N ILE A 138 -16.50 -4.54 -11.26
CA ILE A 138 -17.96 -4.39 -11.26
C ILE A 138 -18.30 -3.53 -10.05
N GLN A 139 -18.00 -2.23 -10.16
CA GLN A 139 -18.40 -1.27 -9.14
C GLN A 139 -19.85 -0.82 -9.40
N PRO A 140 -20.72 -0.77 -8.39
CA PRO A 140 -21.93 0.04 -8.52
C PRO A 140 -21.49 1.47 -8.87
N ALA A 141 -22.26 2.18 -9.70
CA ALA A 141 -21.94 3.56 -10.05
C ALA A 141 -22.00 4.44 -8.79
N THR A 142 -20.89 4.53 -8.06
CA THR A 142 -20.78 5.28 -6.78
C THR A 142 -20.80 6.78 -7.01
N SER A 143 -20.55 7.20 -8.25
CA SER A 143 -20.79 8.55 -8.74
C SER A 143 -21.67 8.44 -9.97
N PRO A 144 -22.85 9.08 -10.03
CA PRO A 144 -23.46 9.39 -11.31
C PRO A 144 -22.51 10.37 -12.00
N SER A 145 -21.53 9.86 -12.74
CA SER A 145 -20.72 10.71 -13.62
C SER A 145 -21.62 11.11 -14.78
N VAL A 146 -22.37 12.19 -14.61
CA VAL A 146 -23.00 12.88 -15.73
C VAL A 146 -21.84 13.47 -16.52
N ASN A 147 -21.39 12.73 -17.53
CA ASN A 147 -20.35 13.18 -18.44
C ASN A 147 -20.99 14.21 -19.37
N VAL A 148 -21.20 15.43 -18.88
CA VAL A 148 -21.65 16.54 -19.71
C VAL A 148 -20.46 16.93 -20.59
N ASN A 149 -20.37 16.34 -21.78
CA ASN A 149 -19.45 16.80 -22.81
C ASN A 149 -19.98 18.13 -23.35
N ILE A 150 -19.76 19.22 -22.60
CA ILE A 150 -20.06 20.58 -23.03
C ILE A 150 -19.00 20.94 -24.07
N GLU A 151 -19.27 20.65 -25.34
CA GLU A 151 -18.57 21.31 -26.44
C GLU A 151 -18.82 22.81 -26.25
N VAL A 152 -17.82 23.56 -25.79
CA VAL A 152 -17.90 25.01 -25.52
C VAL A 152 -17.97 25.77 -26.85
N LYS A 153 -19.04 25.55 -27.62
CA LYS A 153 -19.60 26.58 -28.49
C LYS A 153 -20.34 27.53 -27.56
N ALA A 154 -20.12 28.84 -27.72
CA ALA A 154 -20.70 29.88 -26.88
C ALA A 154 -22.21 29.63 -26.66
N GLY A 155 -22.53 29.00 -25.52
CA GLY A 155 -23.89 28.62 -25.16
C GLY A 155 -24.53 29.77 -24.43
N TYR A 156 -25.67 30.23 -24.93
CA TYR A 156 -26.50 31.19 -24.22
C TYR A 156 -27.12 30.50 -23.00
N VAL A 157 -26.98 31.09 -21.82
CA VAL A 157 -27.74 30.66 -20.64
C VAL A 157 -29.14 31.25 -20.78
N ILE A 158 -30.12 30.40 -21.06
CA ILE A 158 -31.54 30.79 -21.02
C ILE A 158 -31.93 30.78 -19.55
N ASP A 159 -32.03 31.96 -18.94
CA ASP A 159 -32.60 32.13 -17.61
C ASP A 159 -34.12 31.96 -17.71
N LEU A 160 -34.66 30.93 -17.05
CA LEU A 160 -36.10 30.60 -17.03
C LEU A 160 -36.83 31.28 -15.87
N SER A 161 -36.20 32.25 -15.20
CA SER A 161 -36.85 33.04 -14.17
C SER A 161 -37.87 34.00 -14.81
N ASP A 162 -39.17 33.75 -14.62
CA ASP A 162 -40.31 34.52 -15.19
C ASP A 162 -40.44 35.99 -14.69
N GLU A 163 -39.39 36.57 -14.10
CA GLU A 163 -39.43 37.94 -13.58
C GLU A 163 -39.08 38.93 -14.71
N PRO A 164 -40.02 39.78 -15.18
CA PRO A 164 -39.80 40.66 -16.31
C PRO A 164 -38.79 41.76 -15.96
N ARG A 165 -37.51 41.50 -16.26
CA ARG A 165 -36.44 42.47 -16.03
C ARG A 165 -36.47 43.56 -17.13
N PRO A 166 -36.44 44.85 -16.79
CA PRO A 166 -36.44 45.92 -17.77
C PRO A 166 -35.21 45.84 -18.67
N ALA A 167 -35.44 45.91 -19.97
CA ALA A 167 -34.47 45.65 -21.03
C ALA A 167 -33.29 46.63 -21.02
N ALA A 168 -32.17 46.26 -20.40
CA ALA A 168 -30.83 46.76 -20.73
C ALA A 168 -29.74 45.98 -19.96
N ALA A 169 -28.63 45.71 -20.66
CA ALA A 169 -27.39 45.09 -20.18
C ALA A 169 -27.39 43.54 -20.10
N THR A 170 -26.95 42.93 -21.20
CA THR A 170 -26.37 41.59 -21.21
C THR A 170 -25.17 41.54 -20.27
N ARG A 171 -25.33 40.85 -19.14
CA ARG A 171 -24.25 40.66 -18.16
C ARG A 171 -23.36 39.51 -18.62
N ILE A 172 -22.13 39.82 -19.02
CA ILE A 172 -21.08 38.80 -19.19
C ILE A 172 -20.76 38.28 -17.78
N VAL A 173 -21.21 37.06 -17.48
CA VAL A 173 -20.83 36.36 -16.26
C VAL A 173 -19.48 35.73 -16.53
N SER A 174 -18.41 36.31 -15.98
CA SER A 174 -17.11 35.65 -15.96
C SER A 174 -17.23 34.28 -15.28
N PRO A 175 -16.54 33.23 -15.77
CA PRO A 175 -16.58 31.93 -15.13
C PRO A 175 -16.11 32.08 -13.69
N VAL A 176 -17.01 31.87 -12.74
CA VAL A 176 -16.70 31.77 -11.32
C VAL A 176 -15.73 30.60 -11.19
N GLN A 177 -14.50 30.86 -10.75
CA GLN A 177 -13.60 29.79 -10.35
C GLN A 177 -14.32 29.02 -9.24
N PRO A 178 -14.55 27.70 -9.38
CA PRO A 178 -15.09 26.91 -8.28
C PRO A 178 -14.05 27.02 -7.17
N THR A 179 -14.40 27.78 -6.14
CA THR A 179 -13.64 27.75 -4.90
C THR A 179 -13.99 26.40 -4.32
N ILE A 180 -13.07 25.43 -4.44
CA ILE A 180 -13.22 24.14 -3.80
C ILE A 180 -13.12 24.44 -2.32
N GLU A 181 -14.26 24.74 -1.71
CA GLU A 181 -14.40 24.74 -0.26
C GLU A 181 -14.19 23.29 0.15
N HIS A 182 -12.96 23.00 0.58
CA HIS A 182 -12.67 21.80 1.36
C HIS A 182 -13.44 21.97 2.67
N GLU A 183 -14.71 21.57 2.64
CA GLU A 183 -15.52 21.31 3.82
C GLU A 183 -14.74 20.29 4.64
N ALA A 184 -14.01 20.80 5.63
CA ALA A 184 -13.34 20.00 6.63
C ALA A 184 -14.46 19.18 7.26
N THR A 185 -14.50 17.90 6.92
CA THR A 185 -15.41 16.94 7.51
C THR A 185 -14.99 16.87 8.98
N GLU A 186 -15.67 17.64 9.81
CA GLU A 186 -15.68 17.55 11.27
C GLU A 186 -16.39 16.25 11.67
N ALA A 187 -15.88 15.13 11.16
CA ALA A 187 -16.24 13.81 11.62
C ALA A 187 -15.32 13.48 12.80
N GLU A 188 -15.95 13.53 13.97
CA GLU A 188 -15.65 12.65 15.11
C GLU A 188 -14.59 13.10 16.11
N GLN A 189 -14.96 14.17 16.80
CA GLN A 189 -14.39 14.64 18.06
C GLN A 189 -14.92 13.87 19.30
N ASP A 190 -15.40 12.61 19.15
CA ASP A 190 -16.10 11.87 20.23
C ASP A 190 -15.27 10.75 20.90
N SER A 191 -13.95 10.71 20.69
CA SER A 191 -13.03 9.77 21.37
C SER A 191 -12.18 10.43 22.47
N GLN A 192 -12.73 11.44 23.16
CA GLN A 192 -12.09 12.05 24.35
C GLN A 192 -12.82 11.78 25.68
N ARG A 193 -13.82 10.90 25.71
CA ARG A 193 -14.35 10.34 26.98
C ARG A 193 -13.89 8.91 27.20
N GLY A 194 -12.58 8.73 27.37
CA GLY A 194 -12.04 7.56 28.06
C GLY A 194 -12.32 7.66 29.57
N PRO A 195 -12.77 6.59 30.24
CA PRO A 195 -13.08 6.62 31.66
C PRO A 195 -11.81 6.75 32.51
N GLY A 196 -11.74 7.81 33.31
CA GLY A 196 -11.04 7.88 34.59
C GLY A 196 -9.69 7.18 34.70
N SER A 197 -8.65 7.75 34.08
CA SER A 197 -7.29 7.53 34.59
C SER A 197 -7.15 8.32 35.89
N SER A 198 -7.36 7.62 37.01
CA SER A 198 -6.97 8.07 38.33
C SER A 198 -5.45 8.24 38.37
N PHE A 199 -4.97 9.39 37.87
CA PHE A 199 -3.59 9.82 37.98
C PHE A 199 -3.35 10.20 39.43
N ARG A 200 -3.03 9.19 40.26
CA ARG A 200 -2.57 9.40 41.62
C ARG A 200 -1.30 10.23 41.54
N ARG A 201 -1.46 11.49 41.92
CA ARG A 201 -0.39 12.46 42.13
C ARG A 201 0.45 11.97 43.32
N CYS A 202 1.47 11.15 43.06
CA CYS A 202 2.49 10.83 44.06
C CYS A 202 3.32 12.09 44.33
N THR A 203 2.93 12.81 45.37
CA THR A 203 3.68 13.94 45.92
C THR A 203 5.01 13.45 46.50
N ARG A 204 6.08 13.80 45.80
CA ARG A 204 7.34 14.35 46.32
C ARG A 204 7.59 14.17 47.83
N ALA A 205 8.10 13.02 48.24
CA ALA A 205 8.99 12.87 49.38
C ALA A 205 9.69 11.50 49.30
N GLY A 206 11.02 11.49 49.22
CA GLY A 206 11.82 10.26 49.30
C GLY A 206 12.66 10.01 48.06
N ALA A 207 13.79 10.70 47.99
CA ALA A 207 14.88 10.35 47.09
C ALA A 207 15.51 9.00 47.52
N GLY A 208 15.77 8.13 46.54
CA GLY A 208 16.69 7.02 46.68
C GLY A 208 16.06 5.64 46.59
N ARG A 209 16.42 4.90 45.53
CA ARG A 209 16.21 3.45 45.31
C ARG A 209 14.78 3.01 44.97
N CYS A 210 14.37 3.16 43.72
CA CYS A 210 13.22 2.43 43.16
C CYS A 210 13.28 2.25 41.64
N LEU A 211 14.45 1.96 41.06
CA LEU A 211 14.62 1.92 39.60
C LEU A 211 14.95 0.55 38.97
N ILE A 212 14.85 -0.58 39.70
CA ILE A 212 15.13 -1.91 39.11
C ILE A 212 14.05 -2.99 39.42
N GLN A 213 12.87 -2.64 39.96
CA GLN A 213 11.86 -3.68 40.29
C GLN A 213 10.46 -3.50 39.66
N ALA A 214 10.23 -2.50 38.80
CA ALA A 214 8.92 -2.28 38.20
C ALA A 214 8.71 -2.93 36.80
N ALA A 215 9.73 -3.57 36.23
CA ALA A 215 9.61 -4.23 34.91
C ALA A 215 9.19 -5.72 34.98
N ASP A 216 9.24 -6.36 36.16
CA ASP A 216 8.93 -7.80 36.31
C ASP A 216 7.47 -8.06 36.77
N ALA A 217 6.77 -7.05 37.30
CA ALA A 217 5.44 -7.23 37.90
C ALA A 217 4.27 -7.19 36.90
N HIS A 218 4.47 -6.66 35.68
CA HIS A 218 3.42 -6.61 34.66
C HIS A 218 3.37 -7.84 33.73
N SER A 219 4.41 -8.68 33.72
CA SER A 219 4.45 -9.93 32.95
C SER A 219 3.77 -11.11 33.67
N ARG A 220 3.73 -11.09 35.02
CA ARG A 220 3.17 -12.20 35.81
C ARG A 220 1.69 -12.07 36.20
N ARG A 221 1.00 -11.02 35.74
CA ARG A 221 -0.43 -10.80 36.05
C ARG A 221 -1.37 -11.18 34.89
N TRP A 222 -0.82 -11.66 33.76
CA TRP A 222 -1.61 -12.17 32.62
C TRP A 222 -1.56 -13.69 32.44
N THR A 223 -0.89 -14.43 33.34
CA THR A 223 -0.79 -15.91 33.27
C THR A 223 -1.71 -16.65 34.24
N GLN A 224 -2.57 -15.96 34.99
CA GLN A 224 -3.49 -16.59 35.96
C GLN A 224 -4.96 -16.22 35.74
N SER A 225 -5.33 -15.88 34.51
CA SER A 225 -6.72 -15.94 34.05
C SER A 225 -6.84 -17.18 33.16
N GLN A 226 -7.68 -18.12 33.58
CA GLN A 226 -8.00 -19.35 32.85
C GLN A 226 -8.41 -19.03 31.41
N ALA A 227 -7.46 -19.09 30.49
CA ALA A 227 -7.80 -19.25 29.08
C ALA A 227 -8.30 -20.69 28.92
N PRO A 228 -9.48 -20.94 28.34
CA PRO A 228 -9.86 -22.29 27.96
C PRO A 228 -8.75 -22.84 27.07
N GLY A 229 -8.20 -24.00 27.45
CA GLY A 229 -7.12 -24.63 26.72
C GLY A 229 -7.46 -24.76 25.22
N PRO A 230 -6.45 -24.77 24.34
CA PRO A 230 -6.68 -24.94 22.91
C PRO A 230 -7.56 -26.19 22.68
N PRO A 231 -8.57 -26.12 21.80
CA PRO A 231 -9.45 -27.24 21.54
C PRO A 231 -8.60 -28.45 21.09
N HIS A 232 -8.94 -29.63 21.60
CA HIS A 232 -8.14 -30.86 21.47
C HIS A 232 -7.66 -31.17 20.05
N TRP A 233 -8.41 -30.77 19.03
CA TRP A 233 -8.05 -30.96 17.62
C TRP A 233 -6.79 -30.17 17.19
N VAL A 234 -6.48 -29.03 17.83
CA VAL A 234 -5.25 -28.25 17.58
C VAL A 234 -4.02 -28.99 18.09
N ARG A 235 -4.15 -29.75 19.18
CA ARG A 235 -3.09 -30.62 19.70
C ARG A 235 -2.82 -31.79 18.75
N GLN A 236 -3.87 -32.35 18.16
CA GLN A 236 -3.79 -33.50 17.26
C GLN A 236 -3.15 -33.14 15.90
N LEU A 237 -3.39 -31.93 15.38
CA LEU A 237 -2.71 -31.45 14.16
C LEU A 237 -1.23 -31.08 14.37
N CYS A 238 -0.85 -30.66 15.59
CA CYS A 238 0.54 -30.37 15.91
C CYS A 238 1.37 -31.65 16.10
N GLU A 239 0.76 -32.73 16.58
CA GLU A 239 1.38 -34.05 16.69
C GLU A 239 1.55 -34.72 15.30
N GLN A 240 0.62 -34.52 14.37
CA GLN A 240 0.66 -35.11 13.02
C GLN A 240 1.56 -34.39 12.02
N ARG A 241 2.10 -33.20 12.36
CA ARG A 241 3.06 -32.46 11.54
C ARG A 241 4.47 -32.41 12.13
N ARG A 242 4.94 -33.50 12.76
CA ARG A 242 6.39 -33.74 12.88
C ARG A 242 6.86 -34.58 11.69
N PRO A 243 7.30 -34.00 10.57
CA PRO A 243 8.12 -34.74 9.62
C PRO A 243 9.48 -35.02 10.26
N GLU A 244 9.96 -36.24 10.06
CA GLU A 244 11.27 -36.78 10.39
C GLU A 244 12.44 -35.98 9.75
N PHE A 245 12.65 -34.73 10.14
CA PHE A 245 13.92 -34.03 9.88
C PHE A 245 14.90 -34.30 11.02
N ALA A 246 15.16 -35.58 11.26
CA ALA A 246 16.33 -36.03 11.99
C ALA A 246 17.57 -35.81 11.09
N LEU A 247 18.25 -34.69 11.33
CA LEU A 247 19.71 -34.59 11.40
C LEU A 247 20.51 -35.52 10.45
N ARG A 248 20.78 -35.06 9.22
CA ARG A 248 22.02 -35.42 8.54
C ARG A 248 23.08 -34.35 8.87
N PRO A 249 24.14 -34.67 9.62
CA PRO A 249 25.27 -33.76 9.78
C PRO A 249 25.99 -33.63 8.44
N SER A 250 25.95 -32.42 7.88
CA SER A 250 26.78 -32.04 6.73
C SER A 250 28.25 -32.02 7.17
N ALA A 251 29.00 -33.03 6.76
CA ALA A 251 30.45 -33.00 6.81
C ALA A 251 30.94 -31.81 5.98
N PHE A 252 31.54 -30.84 6.66
CA PHE A 252 32.29 -29.74 6.05
C PHE A 252 33.52 -30.32 5.35
N PHE A 253 33.41 -30.46 4.03
CA PHE A 253 34.51 -30.73 3.13
C PHE A 253 35.42 -29.50 3.11
N THR A 254 36.58 -29.61 3.78
CA THR A 254 37.57 -28.55 3.87
C THR A 254 38.64 -28.82 2.81
N GLU A 255 38.38 -28.41 1.56
CA GLU A 255 39.38 -28.53 0.50
C GLU A 255 40.32 -27.33 0.54
N ARG A 256 41.51 -27.60 1.08
CA ARG A 256 42.62 -26.68 1.23
C ARG A 256 43.51 -26.86 0.00
N SER A 257 43.21 -26.17 -1.10
CA SER A 257 44.12 -26.11 -2.26
C SER A 257 45.21 -25.07 -2.00
N VAL A 258 46.39 -25.59 -1.69
CA VAL A 258 47.67 -24.91 -1.78
C VAL A 258 48.04 -24.88 -3.26
N PHE A 259 48.23 -23.70 -3.84
CA PHE A 259 49.02 -23.54 -5.06
C PHE A 259 50.18 -22.62 -4.73
N ALA A 260 51.38 -23.21 -4.76
CA ALA A 260 52.64 -22.56 -5.00
C ALA A 260 53.00 -22.73 -6.49
#